data_AF-A0A3S4KN47-F1
#
_entry.id   AF-A0A3S4KN47-F1
#
_cell.length_a   1.000
_cell.length_b   1.000
_cell.length_c   1.000
_cell.angle_alpha   90.00
_cell.angle_beta   90.00
_cell.angle_gamma   90.00
#
_symmetry.space_group_name_H-M   'P 1'
#
loop_
_entity.id
_entity.type
_entity.pdbx_description
1 polymer ?
#
loop_
_entity_poly.entity_id
_entity_poly.type
_entity_poly.pdbx_seq_one_letter_code
_entity_poly.pdbx_strand_id
1 'polypeptide(L)' 'MVHIGNNPPDLDEIAERLTAGDIITHCYNGKPNRILTPGGELRASITRALQRGGAPGRWSRHCQPELCGRASARLA' A
#
# COMPACT_ATOMS: atom_id res chain seq x y z
N MET A 1 11.92 -1.26 5.05
CA MET A 1 11.49 -1.14 3.64
C MET A 1 10.93 -2.48 3.19
N VAL A 2 9.74 -2.50 2.60
CA VAL A 2 9.04 -3.71 2.14
C VAL A 2 8.71 -3.60 0.65
N HIS A 3 9.00 -4.64 -0.12
CA HIS A 3 8.61 -4.76 -1.52
C HIS A 3 7.38 -5.68 -1.64
N ILE A 4 6.29 -5.18 -2.21
CA ILE A 4 5.06 -5.96 -2.34
C ILE A 4 5.01 -6.68 -3.68
N GLY A 5 4.84 -8.01 -3.63
CA GLY A 5 4.86 -8.92 -4.76
C GLY A 5 3.59 -9.78 -4.87
N ASN A 6 3.77 -11.10 -4.92
CA ASN A 6 2.66 -12.06 -4.85
C ASN A 6 2.51 -12.60 -3.42
N ASN A 7 1.36 -13.19 -3.10
CA ASN A 7 1.21 -13.98 -1.88
C ASN A 7 2.02 -15.28 -1.98
N PRO A 8 2.43 -15.88 -0.84
CA PRO A 8 2.48 -15.33 0.53
C PRO A 8 3.78 -14.53 0.84
N PRO A 9 3.81 -13.68 1.91
CA PRO A 9 2.74 -13.39 2.89
C PRO A 9 1.69 -12.40 2.36
N ASP A 10 0.50 -12.42 2.95
CA ASP A 10 -0.59 -11.49 2.59
C ASP A 10 -0.27 -10.07 3.08
N LEU A 11 -0.64 -9.07 2.28
CA LEU A 11 -0.42 -7.68 2.62
C LEU A 11 -1.09 -7.29 3.94
N ASP A 12 -2.22 -7.89 4.31
CA ASP A 12 -2.88 -7.57 5.57
C ASP A 12 -2.02 -8.00 6.78
N GLU A 13 -1.33 -9.13 6.68
CA GLU A 13 -0.38 -9.60 7.70
C GLU A 13 0.87 -8.71 7.77
N ILE A 14 1.37 -8.28 6.60
CA ILE A 14 2.48 -7.33 6.52
C ILE A 14 2.07 -6.01 7.18
N ALA A 15 0.87 -5.50 6.86
CA ALA A 15 0.38 -4.20 7.29
C ALA A 15 0.26 -4.09 8.81
N GLU A 16 -0.13 -5.16 9.50
CA GLU A 16 -0.20 -5.18 10.97
C GLU A 16 1.17 -5.10 11.65
N ARG A 17 2.25 -5.41 10.93
CA ARG A 17 3.63 -5.32 11.45
C ARG A 17 4.31 -4.00 11.14
N LEU A 18 3.70 -3.16 10.31
CA LEU A 18 4.28 -1.87 9.92
C LEU A 18 4.21 -0.87 11.07
N THR A 19 5.31 -0.16 11.22
CA THR A 19 5.51 0.88 12.23
C THR A 19 5.87 2.21 11.59
N ALA A 20 5.90 3.27 12.39
CA ALA A 20 6.28 4.59 11.91
C ALA A 20 7.70 4.58 11.32
N GLY A 21 7.85 5.10 10.10
CA GLY A 21 9.11 5.10 9.37
C GLY A 21 9.31 3.93 8.41
N ASP A 22 8.43 2.92 8.44
CA ASP A 22 8.44 1.87 7.42
C ASP A 22 8.00 2.39 6.05
N ILE A 23 8.68 1.91 5.01
CA ILE A 23 8.44 2.30 3.62
C ILE A 23 7.98 1.08 2.84
N ILE A 24 6.81 1.14 2.21
CA ILE A 24 6.35 0.12 1.25
C ILE A 24 6.57 0.59 -0.19
N THR A 25 7.06 -0.32 -1.02
CA THR A 25 7.34 -0.09 -2.44
C THR A 25 6.58 -1.10 -3.31
N HIS A 26 6.31 -0.73 -4.57
CA HIS A 26 5.61 -1.56 -5.57
C HIS A 26 4.22 -2.04 -5.13
N CYS A 27 3.59 -1.27 -4.25
CA CYS A 27 2.33 -1.61 -3.61
C CYS A 27 1.10 -1.29 -4.47
N TYR A 28 1.26 -0.41 -5.47
CA TYR A 28 0.29 -0.17 -6.54
C TYR A 28 0.61 -0.99 -7.78
N ASN A 29 0.35 -2.29 -7.69
CA ASN A 29 0.55 -3.25 -8.77
C ASN A 29 -0.80 -3.89 -9.19
N GLY A 30 -0.84 -4.52 -10.37
CA GLY A 30 -1.97 -5.30 -10.86
C GLY A 30 -2.05 -6.73 -10.30
N LYS A 31 -1.24 -7.06 -9.28
CA LYS A 31 -1.23 -8.38 -8.64
C LYS A 31 -2.33 -8.46 -7.58
N PRO A 32 -2.69 -9.68 -7.13
CA PRO A 32 -3.68 -9.85 -6.07
C PRO A 32 -3.26 -9.19 -4.75
N ASN A 33 -1.95 -9.23 -4.44
CA ASN A 33 -1.38 -8.67 -3.23
C ASN A 33 -1.04 -7.19 -3.43
N ARG A 34 -2.05 -6.32 -3.45
CA ARG A 34 -1.93 -4.88 -3.68
C ARG A 34 -2.70 -4.09 -2.63
N ILE A 35 -2.36 -2.82 -2.44
CA ILE A 35 -2.96 -1.98 -1.39
C ILE A 35 -4.40 -1.55 -1.67
N LEU A 36 -4.85 -1.66 -2.93
CA LEU A 36 -6.20 -1.31 -3.34
C LEU A 36 -7.10 -2.54 -3.42
N THR A 37 -8.32 -2.41 -2.93
CA THR A 37 -9.40 -3.36 -3.18
C THR A 37 -9.75 -3.37 -4.69
N PRO A 38 -10.52 -4.37 -5.18
CA PRO A 38 -11.04 -4.35 -6.54
C PRO A 38 -11.83 -3.07 -6.89
N GLY A 39 -12.47 -2.42 -5.90
CA GLY A 39 -13.17 -1.15 -6.07
C GLY A 39 -12.26 0.08 -6.11
N GLY A 40 -10.94 -0.08 -5.93
CA GLY A 40 -9.98 1.03 -5.92
C GLY A 40 -9.87 1.77 -4.59
N GLU A 41 -10.50 1.26 -3.52
CA GLU A 41 -10.35 1.76 -2.16
C GLU A 41 -9.08 1.22 -1.50
N LEU A 42 -8.48 1.96 -0.56
CA LEU A 42 -7.43 1.41 0.29
C LEU A 42 -7.99 0.29 1.17
N ARG A 43 -7.21 -0.78 1.34
CA ARG A 43 -7.51 -1.82 2.31
C ARG A 43 -7.52 -1.25 3.73
N ALA A 44 -8.42 -1.76 4.58
CA ALA A 44 -8.55 -1.29 5.96
C ALA A 44 -7.26 -1.47 6.78
N SER A 45 -6.51 -2.55 6.54
CA SER A 45 -5.19 -2.83 7.15
C SER A 45 -4.17 -1.72 6.84
N ILE A 46 -4.16 -1.23 5.60
CA ILE A 46 -3.30 -0.13 5.15
C ILE A 46 -3.75 1.19 5.77
N THR A 47 -5.05 1.46 5.82
CA THR A 47 -5.59 2.64 6.50
C THR A 47 -5.17 2.68 7.98
N ARG A 48 -5.24 1.54 8.69
CA ARG A 48 -4.79 1.43 10.08
C ARG A 48 -3.28 1.64 10.20
N ALA A 49 -2.48 1.06 9.30
CA ALA A 49 -1.03 1.24 9.30
C ALA A 49 -0.63 2.72 9.11
N LEU A 50 -1.35 3.45 8.25
CA LEU A 50 -1.17 4.90 8.08
C LEU A 50 -1.54 5.68 9.35
N GLN A 51 -2.66 5.34 10.00
CA GLN A 51 -3.09 5.98 11.24
C GLN A 51 -2.11 5.77 12.41
N ARG A 52 -1.40 4.63 12.44
CA ARG A 52 -0.36 4.34 13.45
C ARG A 52 0.94 5.13 13.28
N GLY A 53 1.01 6.05 12.31
CA GLY A 53 2.19 6.87 12.06
C GLY A 53 3.15 6.30 11.02
N GLY A 54 2.75 5.24 10.28
CA GLY A 54 3.42 4.87 9.04
C GLY A 54 3.40 6.07 8.10
N ALA A 55 4.55 6.72 7.92
CA ALA A 55 4.62 8.06 7.34
C ALA A 55 3.89 8.11 5.97
N PRO A 56 3.14 9.20 5.68
CA PRO A 56 2.57 9.44 4.34
C PRO A 56 3.66 9.74 3.29
N GLY A 57 4.93 9.83 3.69
CA GLY A 57 6.06 10.17 2.84
C GLY A 57 6.75 8.95 2.27
N ARG A 58 6.50 8.67 0.98
CA ARG A 58 7.30 7.79 0.10
C ARG A 58 6.84 6.34 -0.03
N TRP A 59 5.53 6.11 -0.05
CA TRP A 59 4.98 4.96 -0.78
C TRP A 59 5.44 5.08 -2.24
N SER A 60 6.29 4.16 -2.70
CA SER A 60 7.02 4.33 -3.97
C SER A 60 6.04 4.63 -5.10
N ARG A 61 6.26 5.77 -5.77
CA ARG A 61 5.56 6.22 -6.99
C ARG A 61 5.78 5.29 -8.19
N HIS A 62 6.48 4.16 -8.03
CA HIS A 62 6.42 3.04 -8.98
C HIS A 62 5.05 2.36 -8.87
N CYS A 63 4.05 3.10 -9.33
CA CYS A 63 2.69 2.69 -9.51
C CYS A 63 2.51 2.33 -10.98
N GLN A 64 1.87 1.20 -11.28
CA GLN A 64 1.46 0.95 -12.66
C GLN A 64 0.55 2.12 -13.12
N PRO A 65 0.76 2.69 -14.32
CA PRO A 65 0.14 3.96 -14.72
C PRO A 65 -1.39 3.98 -14.54
N GLU A 66 -2.05 2.86 -14.78
CA GLU A 66 -3.51 2.67 -14.70
C GLU A 66 -4.08 2.73 -13.28
N LEU A 67 -3.23 2.57 -12.26
CA LEU A 67 -3.58 2.65 -10.84
C LEU A 67 -3.20 4.02 -10.25
N CYS A 68 -2.31 4.77 -10.91
CA CYS A 68 -1.75 6.04 -10.44
C CYS A 68 -2.80 7.15 -10.33
N GLY A 69 -3.75 7.20 -11.29
CA GLY A 69 -4.83 8.19 -11.31
C GLY A 69 -5.83 8.06 -10.15
N ARG A 70 -5.98 6.86 -9.56
CA ARG A 70 -6.89 6.61 -8.43
C ARG A 70 -6.21 6.77 -7.07
N ALA A 71 -4.91 6.54 -7.02
CA ALA A 71 -4.09 6.59 -5.82
C ALA A 71 -3.80 8.02 -5.33
N SER A 72 -3.46 8.92 -6.26
CA SER A 72 -2.97 10.27 -5.92
C SER A 72 -4.03 11.18 -5.29
N ALA A 73 -5.32 10.87 -5.46
CA ALA A 73 -6.42 11.68 -4.92
C ALA A 73 -6.81 11.33 -3.47
N ARG A 74 -6.31 10.21 -2.91
CA ARG A 74 -6.79 9.64 -1.63
C ARG A 74 -5.77 9.65 -0.50
N LEU A 75 -4.52 10.02 -0.79
CA LEU A 75 -3.44 10.16 0.19
C LEU A 75 -3.01 11.63 0.38
N ALA A 76 -3.72 12.57 -0.25
CA ALA A 76 -3.57 14.01 -0.06
C ALA A 76 -4.50 14.49 1.06
#